data_AF-A0A7S2IUM4-F1
#
_entry.id   AF-A0A7S2IUM4-F1
#
_cell.length_a   1.000
_cell.length_b   1.000
_cell.length_c   1.000
_cell.angle_alpha   90.00
_cell.angle_beta   90.00
_cell.angle_gamma   90.00
#
_symmetry.space_group_name_H-M   'P 1'
#
loop_
_entity.id
_entity.type
_entity.pdbx_description
1 polymer ?
#
loop_
_entity_poly.entity_id
_entity_poly.type
_entity_poly.pdbx_seq_one_letter_code
_entity_poly.pdbx_strand_id
1 'polypeptide(L)'
;TAEIKKDSELLSEFIDKNKNLMPPTERQLSFAKELARNVGVALPPGAEAISRDCSEFIDKNKPLAPPTEKQLGFAKRLAEQLDIALPKGAEKYARECSEFIDKNEHLVPPTEKQLDFARRLAEQLGIALPRGAEKIS
;
A
#
# COMPACT_ATOMS: atom_id res chain seq x y z
N THR A 1 20.00 -17.55 -27.08
CA THR A 1 19.27 -18.54 -27.91
C THR A 1 17.94 -18.85 -27.26
N ALA A 2 16.96 -19.38 -28.01
CA ALA A 2 15.61 -19.71 -27.50
C ALA A 2 15.63 -20.68 -26.30
N GLU A 3 16.67 -21.51 -26.18
CA GLU A 3 16.90 -22.43 -25.06
C GLU A 3 17.15 -21.70 -23.72
N ILE A 4 17.99 -20.66 -23.69
CA ILE A 4 18.28 -19.89 -22.47
C ILE A 4 17.00 -19.26 -21.90
N LYS A 5 16.09 -18.81 -22.77
CA LYS A 5 14.81 -18.23 -22.34
C LYS A 5 13.91 -19.29 -21.70
N LYS A 6 13.84 -20.49 -22.29
CA LYS A 6 13.07 -21.62 -21.77
C LYS A 6 13.59 -22.11 -20.42
N ASP A 7 14.91 -22.17 -20.24
CA ASP A 7 15.54 -22.58 -18.98
C ASP A 7 15.27 -21.57 -17.85
N SER A 8 15.28 -20.28 -18.18
CA SER A 8 14.93 -19.20 -17.24
C SER A 8 13.47 -19.28 -16.78
N GLU A 9 12.54 -19.57 -17.71
CA GLU A 9 11.12 -19.75 -17.40
C GLU A 9 10.89 -20.95 -16.47
N LEU A 10 11.53 -22.09 -16.75
CA LEU A 10 11.47 -23.28 -15.89
C LEU A 10 12.03 -23.03 -14.48
N LEU A 11 13.13 -22.28 -14.38
CA LEU A 11 13.71 -21.91 -13.10
C LEU A 11 12.79 -20.97 -12.30
N SER A 12 12.19 -19.97 -12.98
CA SER A 12 11.23 -19.07 -12.35
C SER A 12 10.02 -19.83 -11.82
N GLU A 13 9.43 -20.73 -12.63
CA GLU A 13 8.31 -21.55 -12.18
C GLU A 13 8.66 -22.43 -10.98
N PHE A 14 9.85 -23.04 -11.00
CA PHE A 14 10.33 -23.85 -9.89
C PHE A 14 10.46 -23.02 -8.61
N ILE A 15 11.06 -21.83 -8.69
CA ILE A 15 11.18 -20.91 -7.56
C ILE A 15 9.78 -20.50 -7.08
N ASP A 16 8.88 -20.10 -7.96
CA ASP A 16 7.53 -19.64 -7.59
C ASP A 16 6.70 -20.73 -6.90
N LYS A 17 6.81 -21.98 -7.37
CA LYS A 17 6.14 -23.14 -6.75
C LYS A 17 6.67 -23.47 -5.35
N ASN A 18 7.95 -23.21 -5.08
CA ASN A 18 8.62 -23.69 -3.85
C ASN A 18 8.97 -22.59 -2.84
N LYS A 19 9.14 -21.33 -3.26
CA LYS A 19 9.59 -20.22 -2.38
C LYS A 19 8.68 -20.00 -1.18
N ASN A 20 7.40 -20.31 -1.30
CA ASN A 20 6.41 -20.13 -0.24
C ASN A 20 6.50 -21.23 0.84
N LEU A 21 7.22 -22.33 0.56
CA LEU A 21 7.50 -23.41 1.51
C LEU A 21 8.77 -23.17 2.33
N MET A 22 9.58 -22.18 1.95
CA MET A 22 10.76 -21.77 2.70
C MET A 22 10.36 -21.02 3.97
N PRO A 23 11.26 -20.91 4.96
CA PRO A 23 11.07 -19.99 6.08
C PRO A 23 10.81 -18.56 5.61
N PRO A 24 9.99 -17.80 6.35
CA PRO A 24 9.80 -16.37 6.08
C PRO A 24 11.13 -15.63 6.21
N THR A 25 11.23 -14.51 5.49
CA THR A 25 12.38 -13.60 5.69
C THR A 25 12.29 -12.95 7.08
N GLU A 26 13.44 -12.52 7.63
CA GLU A 26 13.46 -11.83 8.93
C GLU A 26 12.55 -10.59 8.96
N ARG A 27 12.50 -9.84 7.86
CA ARG A 27 11.63 -8.66 7.72
C ARG A 27 10.15 -9.04 7.75
N GLN A 28 9.77 -10.09 7.02
CA GLN A 28 8.40 -10.59 6.98
C GLN A 28 7.96 -11.09 8.37
N LEU A 29 8.80 -11.88 9.04
CA LEU A 29 8.51 -12.38 10.38
C LEU A 29 8.43 -11.25 11.42
N SER A 30 9.34 -10.27 11.35
CA SER A 30 9.33 -9.11 12.24
C SER A 30 8.06 -8.28 12.07
N PHE A 31 7.65 -8.07 10.81
CA PHE A 31 6.40 -7.37 10.50
C PHE A 31 5.18 -8.14 11.01
N ALA A 32 5.13 -9.46 10.83
CA ALA A 32 4.06 -10.29 11.37
C ALA A 32 3.97 -10.22 12.90
N LYS A 33 5.11 -10.20 13.60
CA LYS A 33 5.17 -10.05 15.08
C LYS A 33 4.73 -8.67 15.55
N GLU A 34 5.08 -7.61 14.85
CA GLU A 34 4.56 -6.27 15.12
C GLU A 34 3.05 -6.21 14.91
N LEU A 35 2.58 -6.77 13.80
CA LEU A 35 1.17 -6.81 13.45
C LEU A 35 0.34 -7.59 14.49
N ALA A 36 0.84 -8.73 14.95
CA ALA A 36 0.26 -9.51 16.04
C ALA A 36 0.07 -8.67 17.31
N ARG A 37 1.10 -7.89 17.70
CA ARG A 37 1.02 -6.97 18.84
C ARG A 37 0.01 -5.86 18.63
N ASN A 38 -0.01 -5.25 17.45
CA ASN A 38 -0.91 -4.13 17.12
C ASN A 38 -2.38 -4.54 17.09
N VAL A 39 -2.68 -5.75 16.60
CA VAL A 39 -4.05 -6.29 16.51
C VAL A 39 -4.45 -7.02 17.80
N GLY A 40 -3.49 -7.42 18.64
CA GLY A 40 -3.74 -8.15 19.89
C GLY A 40 -4.04 -9.63 19.68
N VAL A 41 -3.42 -10.26 18.66
CA VAL A 41 -3.60 -11.68 18.31
C VAL A 41 -2.27 -12.43 18.40
N ALA A 42 -2.33 -13.74 18.61
CA ALA A 42 -1.15 -14.59 18.56
C ALA A 42 -0.73 -14.91 17.12
N LEU A 43 0.56 -15.11 16.91
CA LEU A 43 1.09 -15.63 15.65
C LEU A 43 0.69 -17.11 15.51
N PRO A 44 0.17 -17.56 14.35
CA PRO A 44 -0.27 -18.94 14.20
C PRO A 44 0.92 -19.91 14.16
N PRO A 45 0.72 -21.17 14.60
CA PRO A 45 1.72 -22.23 14.40
C PRO A 45 2.07 -22.33 12.92
N GLY A 46 3.36 -22.36 12.59
CA GLY A 46 3.84 -22.43 11.21
C GLY A 46 4.25 -21.09 10.60
N ALA A 47 3.74 -19.95 11.10
CA ALA A 47 4.13 -18.63 10.56
C ALA A 47 5.60 -18.25 10.79
N GLU A 48 6.32 -18.94 11.68
CA GLU A 48 7.77 -18.78 11.84
C GLU A 48 8.58 -19.73 10.93
N ALA A 49 7.95 -20.78 10.40
CA ALA A 49 8.61 -21.86 9.66
C ALA A 49 8.29 -21.85 8.16
N ILE A 50 7.12 -21.34 7.77
CA ILE A 50 6.59 -21.37 6.41
C ILE A 50 6.19 -19.96 6.00
N SER A 51 6.82 -19.45 4.94
CA SER A 51 6.61 -18.10 4.41
C SER A 51 5.17 -17.88 3.96
N ARG A 52 4.54 -18.90 3.36
CA ARG A 52 3.10 -18.87 3.03
C ARG A 52 2.25 -18.52 4.24
N ASP A 53 2.40 -19.27 5.33
CA ASP A 53 1.56 -19.11 6.53
C ASP A 53 1.82 -17.75 7.21
N CYS A 54 3.06 -17.26 7.14
CA CYS A 54 3.43 -15.92 7.57
C CYS A 54 2.73 -14.83 6.73
N SER A 55 2.75 -14.97 5.39
CA SER A 55 2.07 -14.05 4.47
C SER A 55 0.56 -14.04 4.67
N GLU A 56 -0.07 -15.21 4.77
CA GLU A 56 -1.52 -15.32 5.00
C GLU A 56 -1.93 -14.63 6.31
N PHE A 57 -1.12 -14.79 7.37
CA PHE A 57 -1.34 -14.06 8.61
C PHE A 57 -1.24 -12.54 8.42
N ILE A 58 -0.21 -12.08 7.69
CA ILE A 58 -0.02 -10.64 7.41
C ILE A 58 -1.21 -10.09 6.63
N ASP A 59 -1.59 -10.71 5.53
CA ASP A 59 -2.65 -10.22 4.65
C ASP A 59 -4.00 -10.16 5.37
N LYS A 60 -4.29 -11.13 6.23
CA LYS A 60 -5.51 -11.15 7.05
C LYS A 60 -5.55 -10.03 8.08
N ASN A 61 -4.42 -9.73 8.74
CA ASN A 61 -4.39 -8.85 9.91
C ASN A 61 -3.99 -7.41 9.59
N LYS A 62 -3.26 -7.16 8.50
CA LYS A 62 -2.82 -5.82 8.08
C LYS A 62 -3.98 -4.82 7.95
N PRO A 63 -5.16 -5.19 7.40
CA PRO A 63 -6.30 -4.28 7.34
C PRO A 63 -6.89 -3.93 8.71
N LEU A 64 -6.69 -4.78 9.72
CA LEU A 64 -7.21 -4.63 11.08
C LEU A 64 -6.27 -3.88 12.02
N ALA A 65 -5.01 -3.70 11.63
CA ALA A 65 -4.07 -2.90 12.39
C ALA A 65 -4.43 -1.41 12.33
N PRO A 66 -3.94 -0.61 13.28
CA PRO A 66 -4.00 0.84 13.17
C PRO A 66 -3.38 1.32 11.84
N PRO A 67 -3.94 2.40 11.24
CA PRO A 67 -3.30 3.04 10.09
C PRO A 67 -1.91 3.55 10.47
N THR A 68 -1.03 3.68 9.47
CA THR A 68 0.24 4.38 9.69
C THR A 68 0.01 5.86 9.97
N GLU A 69 0.92 6.51 10.68
CA GLU A 69 0.83 7.96 10.95
C GLU A 69 0.70 8.79 9.66
N LYS A 70 1.39 8.38 8.59
CA LYS A 70 1.31 9.03 7.28
C LYS A 70 -0.08 8.86 6.65
N GLN A 71 -0.64 7.66 6.72
CA GLN A 71 -1.97 7.37 6.19
C GLN A 71 -3.03 8.14 6.96
N LEU A 72 -3.00 8.09 8.30
CA LEU A 72 -3.94 8.84 9.14
C LEU A 72 -3.79 10.36 8.95
N GLY A 73 -2.57 10.86 8.86
CA GLY A 73 -2.30 12.28 8.59
C GLY A 73 -2.84 12.73 7.23
N PHE A 74 -2.76 11.89 6.20
CA PHE A 74 -3.35 12.18 4.90
C PHE A 74 -4.89 12.19 4.96
N ALA A 75 -5.49 11.18 5.60
CA ALA A 75 -6.94 11.13 5.79
C ALA A 75 -7.47 12.35 6.56
N LYS A 76 -6.77 12.81 7.61
CA LYS A 76 -7.14 14.03 8.36
C LYS A 76 -7.10 15.28 7.48
N ARG A 77 -6.06 15.45 6.66
CA ARG A 77 -5.97 16.56 5.70
C ARG A 77 -7.09 16.53 4.67
N LEU A 78 -7.43 15.36 4.13
CA LEU A 78 -8.55 15.21 3.20
C LEU A 78 -9.87 15.61 3.87
N ALA A 79 -10.09 15.17 5.11
CA ALA A 79 -11.27 15.52 5.90
C ALA A 79 -11.37 17.04 6.10
N GLU A 80 -10.27 17.70 6.45
CA GLU A 80 -10.18 19.16 6.59
C GLU A 80 -10.45 19.90 5.26
N GLN A 81 -9.84 19.47 4.15
CA GLN A 81 -9.99 20.11 2.84
C GLN A 81 -11.41 20.00 2.28
N LEU A 82 -12.11 18.91 2.60
CA LEU A 82 -13.47 18.66 2.12
C LEU A 82 -14.54 19.11 3.13
N ASP A 83 -14.14 19.62 4.29
CA ASP A 83 -15.03 19.97 5.42
C ASP A 83 -15.97 18.81 5.81
N ILE A 84 -15.40 17.59 5.90
CA ILE A 84 -16.13 16.37 6.30
C ILE A 84 -15.51 15.75 7.55
N ALA A 85 -16.31 14.98 8.29
CA ALA A 85 -15.81 14.25 9.46
C ALA A 85 -15.03 13.00 9.05
N LEU A 86 -13.89 12.75 9.71
CA LEU A 86 -13.16 11.49 9.61
C LEU A 86 -13.96 10.37 10.31
N PRO A 87 -14.18 9.19 9.66
CA PRO A 87 -14.85 8.07 10.29
C PRO A 87 -14.12 7.60 11.56
N LYS A 88 -14.87 7.25 12.62
CA LYS A 88 -14.27 6.81 13.89
C LYS A 88 -13.34 5.61 13.75
N GLY A 89 -13.68 4.66 12.88
CA GLY A 89 -12.83 3.48 12.67
C GLY A 89 -11.62 3.75 11.80
N ALA A 90 -11.55 4.88 11.07
CA ALA A 90 -10.36 5.26 10.30
C ALA A 90 -9.15 5.58 11.20
N GLU A 91 -9.34 5.91 12.48
CA GLU A 91 -8.23 6.06 13.42
C GLU A 91 -7.73 4.72 13.98
N LYS A 92 -8.55 3.67 13.89
CA LYS A 92 -8.31 2.38 14.54
C LYS A 92 -7.95 1.27 13.56
N TYR A 93 -8.45 1.35 12.33
CA TYR A 93 -8.34 0.32 11.32
C TYR A 93 -7.79 0.90 10.02
N ALA A 94 -6.65 0.37 9.58
CA ALA A 94 -5.98 0.77 8.34
C ALA A 94 -6.91 0.62 7.13
N ARG A 95 -7.79 -0.39 7.15
CA ARG A 95 -8.82 -0.58 6.12
C ARG A 95 -9.76 0.60 6.00
N GLU A 96 -10.38 1.02 7.10
CA GLU A 96 -11.34 2.13 7.07
C GLU A 96 -10.67 3.45 6.70
N CYS A 97 -9.40 3.62 7.11
CA CYS A 97 -8.60 4.77 6.72
C CYS A 97 -8.32 4.77 5.20
N SER A 98 -7.93 3.63 4.62
CA SER A 98 -7.77 3.48 3.17
C SER A 98 -9.07 3.71 2.41
N GLU A 99 -10.18 3.09 2.83
CA GLU A 99 -11.48 3.27 2.18
C GLU A 99 -11.94 4.74 2.21
N PHE A 100 -11.66 5.47 3.30
CA PHE A 100 -11.91 6.90 3.37
C PHE A 100 -11.03 7.68 2.38
N ILE A 101 -9.73 7.38 2.32
CA ILE A 101 -8.80 8.06 1.40
C ILE A 101 -9.23 7.82 -0.06
N ASP A 102 -9.40 6.56 -0.47
CA ASP A 102 -9.72 6.19 -1.87
C ASP A 102 -11.02 6.86 -2.34
N LYS A 103 -12.00 6.98 -1.44
CA LYS A 103 -13.28 7.64 -1.72
C LYS A 103 -13.18 9.15 -1.90
N ASN A 104 -12.19 9.81 -1.29
CA ASN A 104 -12.17 11.27 -1.16
C ASN A 104 -10.96 11.93 -1.85
N GLU A 105 -9.87 11.22 -2.11
CA GLU A 105 -8.62 11.80 -2.64
C GLU A 105 -8.78 12.46 -4.02
N HIS A 106 -9.75 12.02 -4.81
CA HIS A 106 -10.02 12.57 -6.14
C HIS A 106 -10.95 13.78 -6.11
N LEU A 107 -11.54 14.10 -4.95
CA LEU A 107 -12.41 15.25 -4.75
C LEU A 107 -11.62 16.51 -4.40
N VAL A 108 -10.38 16.34 -3.95
CA VAL A 108 -9.48 17.47 -3.69
C VAL A 108 -8.69 17.82 -4.95
N PRO A 109 -8.47 19.12 -5.21
CA PRO A 109 -7.65 19.56 -6.32
C PRO A 109 -6.18 19.11 -6.18
N PRO A 110 -5.44 19.00 -7.29
CA PRO A 110 -4.01 18.72 -7.26
C PRO A 110 -3.25 19.77 -6.44
N THR A 111 -2.22 19.32 -5.72
CA THR A 111 -1.33 20.20 -4.97
C THR A 111 -0.53 21.09 -5.91
N GLU A 112 -0.09 22.26 -5.43
CA GLU A 112 0.81 23.16 -6.17
C GLU A 112 2.07 22.43 -6.67
N LYS A 113 2.65 21.54 -5.86
CA LYS A 113 3.80 20.72 -6.28
C LYS A 113 3.48 19.77 -7.43
N GLN A 114 2.29 19.15 -7.43
CA GLN A 114 1.84 18.31 -8.54
C GLN A 114 1.64 19.15 -9.80
N LEU A 115 1.07 20.34 -9.67
CA LEU A 115 0.91 21.27 -10.80
C LEU A 115 2.25 21.73 -11.36
N ASP A 116 3.20 22.12 -10.50
CA ASP A 116 4.53 22.55 -10.92
C ASP A 116 5.29 21.43 -11.63
N PHE A 117 5.20 20.20 -11.11
CA PHE A 117 5.80 19.05 -11.77
C PHE A 117 5.15 18.78 -13.13
N ALA A 118 3.82 18.82 -13.20
CA ALA A 118 3.09 18.62 -14.45
C ALA A 118 3.42 19.70 -15.49
N ARG A 119 3.55 20.97 -15.07
CA ARG A 119 3.96 22.10 -15.93
C ARG A 119 5.37 21.89 -16.50
N ARG A 120 6.34 21.51 -15.67
CA ARG A 120 7.71 21.20 -16.13
C ARG A 120 7.74 20.05 -17.14
N LEU A 121 6.97 18.99 -16.88
CA LEU A 121 6.88 17.85 -17.78
C LEU A 121 6.26 18.24 -19.13
N ALA A 122 5.19 19.03 -19.11
CA ALA A 122 4.51 19.54 -20.30
C ALA A 122 5.44 20.41 -21.16
N GLU A 123 6.20 21.30 -20.53
CA GLU A 123 7.22 22.13 -21.18
C GLU A 123 8.32 21.28 -21.84
N GLN A 124 8.89 20.31 -21.11
CA GLN A 124 9.94 19.42 -21.63
C GLN A 124 9.48 18.57 -22.82
N LEU A 125 8.21 18.15 -22.82
CA LEU A 125 7.64 17.33 -23.88
C LEU A 125 7.02 18.16 -25.02
N GLY A 126 6.92 19.48 -24.87
CA GLY A 126 6.26 20.35 -25.84
C GLY A 126 4.76 20.09 -25.99
N ILE A 127 4.11 19.58 -24.94
CA ILE A 127 2.66 19.29 -24.92
C ILE A 127 1.93 20.28 -24.01
N ALA A 128 0.62 20.45 -24.23
CA ALA A 128 -0.22 21.24 -23.33
C ALA A 128 -0.73 20.39 -22.16
N LEU A 129 -0.95 21.01 -21.00
CA LEU A 129 -1.63 20.36 -19.89
C LEU A 129 -3.11 20.06 -20.24
N PRO A 130 -3.67 18.93 -19.78
CA PRO A 130 -5.09 18.63 -19.95
C PRO A 130 -5.98 19.73 -19.34
N ARG A 131 -7.04 20.12 -20.06
CA ARG A 131 -7.99 21.13 -19.57
C ARG A 131 -8.63 20.67 -18.25
N GLY A 132 -8.66 21.58 -17.27
CA GLY A 132 -9.24 21.31 -15.95
C GLY A 132 -8.26 20.77 -14.91
N ALA A 133 -7.02 20.44 -15.31
CA ALA A 133 -5.97 20.03 -14.37
C ALA A 133 -5.51 21.15 -13.42
N GLU A 134 -5.84 22.41 -13.71
CA GLU A 134 -5.33 23.60 -13.03
C GLU A 134 -6.19 24.10 -11.86
N LYS A 135 -7.28 23.40 -11.49
CA LYS A 135 -8.09 23.83 -10.33
C LYS A 135 -7.23 23.69 -9.07
N ILE A 136 -6.94 24.80 -8.41
CA ILE A 136 -6.17 24.88 -7.16
C ILE A 136 -7.18 25.09 -6.01
N SER A 137 -6.95 24.46 -4.85
CA SER A 137 -7.64 24.77 -3.58
C SER A 137 -7.12 26.06 -2.98
#